data_AF-A0A6M0FZ94-F1
#
_entry.id   AF-A0A6M0FZ94-F1
#
_cell.length_a   1.000
_cell.length_b   1.000
_cell.length_c   1.000
_cell.angle_alpha   90.00
_cell.angle_beta   90.00
_cell.angle_gamma   90.00
#
_symmetry.space_group_name_H-M   'P 1'
#
loop_
_entity.id
_entity.type
_entity.pdbx_description
1 polymer ?
#
loop_
_entity_poly.entity_id
_entity_poly.type
_entity_poly.pdbx_seq_one_letter_code
_entity_poly.pdbx_strand_id
1 'polypeptide(L)'
;MKLQDIFRQADLKVDYDVLNEDENHELAVQVQVRLIALDLLNPPADGKFGPLSTQALIDFQRLTNCGEEGFIGKMTAKKLIECKGLPQPDIKLGNDLASRIIKYMLAKKYKVFVGNDVYNIVYLEGANEDGIPNADTPNHFNDRRMVIQIRADGVPKIIGNWQGTTEPGRHYTVNKMNPKGAARVAFGQYCAWQVGSHGRSRPHEALVQTGGAVTVHRDFNKDYSRVGDKLDTGYFGINQHHGYNNPENNISTASAGCLVGRSITGHQEFMRIIKQDRRYQANHKYVFYSTLIDAKEL
;
A
#
# COMPACT_ATOMS: atom_id res chain seq x y z
N MET A 1 21.99 23.50 -10.98
CA MET A 1 22.97 22.97 -9.98
C MET A 1 22.86 21.44 -9.90
N LYS A 2 23.89 20.69 -9.47
CA LYS A 2 23.88 19.22 -9.26
C LYS A 2 24.31 18.83 -7.84
N LEU A 3 24.01 17.60 -7.42
CA LEU A 3 24.45 17.06 -6.12
C LEU A 3 25.98 17.09 -5.96
N GLN A 4 26.72 16.86 -7.04
CA GLN A 4 28.19 16.88 -7.02
C GLN A 4 28.75 18.28 -6.78
N ASP A 5 28.01 19.34 -7.14
CA ASP A 5 28.44 20.72 -6.93
C ASP A 5 28.36 21.06 -5.43
N ILE A 6 27.25 20.68 -4.78
CA ILE A 6 27.06 20.83 -3.32
C ILE A 6 28.11 20.01 -2.56
N PHE A 7 28.41 18.78 -3.01
CA PHE A 7 29.41 17.96 -2.34
C PHE A 7 30.83 18.57 -2.39
N ARG A 8 31.18 19.26 -3.48
CA ARG A 8 32.49 19.88 -3.67
C ARG A 8 32.65 21.20 -2.91
N GLN A 9 31.57 21.92 -2.63
CA GLN A 9 31.60 23.22 -1.94
C GLN A 9 31.15 23.07 -0.49
N ALA A 10 32.06 23.28 0.46
CA ALA A 10 31.80 22.97 1.88
C ALA A 10 30.65 23.78 2.50
N ASP A 11 30.44 25.02 2.06
CA ASP A 11 29.51 25.97 2.68
C ASP A 11 28.18 26.12 1.92
N LEU A 12 28.03 25.45 0.76
CA LEU A 12 26.81 25.53 -0.03
C LEU A 12 25.69 24.74 0.65
N LYS A 13 24.57 25.42 0.90
CA LYS A 13 23.34 24.84 1.45
C LYS A 13 22.18 25.23 0.57
N VAL A 14 21.38 24.24 0.20
CA VAL A 14 20.20 24.44 -0.63
C VAL A 14 18.98 24.08 0.20
N ASP A 15 18.19 25.08 0.59
CA ASP A 15 16.93 24.86 1.30
C ASP A 15 15.92 24.14 0.41
N TYR A 16 14.92 23.47 1.01
CA TYR A 16 13.96 22.70 0.22
C TYR A 16 13.09 23.56 -0.69
N ASP A 17 12.78 24.79 -0.26
CA ASP A 17 11.86 25.67 -0.97
C ASP A 17 12.42 26.11 -2.32
N VAL A 18 13.75 26.21 -2.46
CA VAL A 18 14.41 26.59 -3.71
C VAL A 18 14.60 25.43 -4.69
N LEU A 19 14.31 24.18 -4.29
CA LEU A 19 14.42 23.02 -5.17
C LEU A 19 13.38 23.02 -6.30
N ASN A 20 12.30 23.80 -6.17
CA ASN A 20 11.31 23.97 -7.24
C ASN A 20 11.67 25.08 -8.24
N GLU A 21 12.76 25.82 -8.02
CA GLU A 21 13.21 26.86 -8.94
C GLU A 21 13.84 26.24 -10.20
N ASP A 22 13.63 26.89 -11.36
CA ASP A 22 14.06 26.36 -12.66
C ASP A 22 15.57 26.06 -12.72
N GLU A 23 16.39 26.88 -12.06
CA GLU A 23 17.85 26.69 -11.97
C GLU A 23 18.28 25.45 -11.17
N ASN A 24 17.38 24.95 -10.31
CA ASN A 24 17.57 23.78 -9.47
C ASN A 24 16.83 22.53 -9.98
N HIS A 25 16.16 22.62 -11.14
CA HIS A 25 15.43 21.49 -11.72
C HIS A 25 16.29 20.22 -11.85
N GLU A 26 17.52 20.34 -12.33
CA GLU A 26 18.42 19.19 -12.45
C GLU A 26 18.78 18.58 -11.08
N LEU A 27 19.02 19.42 -10.06
CA LEU A 27 19.27 18.97 -8.69
C LEU A 27 18.06 18.24 -8.13
N ALA A 28 16.85 18.80 -8.29
CA ALA A 28 15.60 18.20 -7.86
C ALA A 28 15.40 16.81 -8.47
N VAL A 29 15.59 16.67 -9.79
CA VAL A 29 15.53 15.38 -10.49
C VAL A 29 16.55 14.40 -9.93
N GLN A 30 17.81 14.82 -9.74
CA GLN A 30 18.85 13.94 -9.19
C GLN A 30 18.49 13.44 -7.80
N VAL A 31 18.02 14.31 -6.91
CA VAL A 31 17.57 13.93 -5.56
C VAL A 31 16.42 12.93 -5.65
N GLN A 32 15.39 13.22 -6.45
CA GLN A 32 14.26 12.29 -6.63
C GLN A 32 14.71 10.94 -7.18
N VAL A 33 15.62 10.89 -8.17
CA VAL A 33 16.19 9.63 -8.70
C VAL A 33 16.85 8.82 -7.59
N ARG A 34 17.61 9.46 -6.69
CA ARG A 34 18.24 8.79 -5.55
C ARG A 34 17.19 8.30 -4.55
N LEU A 35 16.18 9.10 -4.23
CA LEU A 35 15.11 8.72 -3.31
C LEU A 35 14.24 7.58 -3.86
N ILE A 36 13.99 7.55 -5.17
CA ILE A 36 13.30 6.46 -5.87
C ILE A 36 14.15 5.18 -5.81
N ALA A 37 15.44 5.28 -6.11
CA ALA A 37 16.36 4.14 -6.05
C ALA A 37 16.50 3.55 -4.63
N LEU A 38 16.23 4.35 -3.60
CA LEU A 38 16.22 3.95 -2.19
C LEU A 38 14.81 3.61 -1.66
N ASP A 39 13.82 3.49 -2.55
CA ASP A 39 12.43 3.14 -2.22
C ASP A 39 11.67 4.14 -1.32
N LEU A 40 12.19 5.35 -1.12
CA LEU A 40 11.55 6.40 -0.32
C LEU A 40 10.53 7.23 -1.10
N LEU A 41 10.64 7.25 -2.44
CA LEU A 41 9.76 8.00 -3.33
C LEU A 41 9.29 7.11 -4.48
N ASN A 42 8.05 7.28 -4.92
CA ASN A 42 7.55 6.59 -6.12
C ASN A 42 8.00 7.34 -7.38
N PRO A 43 8.31 6.65 -8.50
CA PRO A 43 8.57 7.30 -9.77
C PRO A 43 7.34 8.04 -10.33
N PRO A 44 7.51 9.02 -11.23
CA PRO A 44 8.78 9.45 -11.86
C PRO A 44 9.54 10.52 -11.07
N ALA A 45 10.82 10.70 -11.38
CA ALA A 45 11.57 11.90 -11.01
C ALA A 45 11.27 13.00 -12.04
N ASP A 46 10.40 13.94 -11.69
CA ASP A 46 9.87 14.98 -12.58
C ASP A 46 10.42 16.39 -12.29
N GLY A 47 11.34 16.51 -11.33
CA GLY A 47 11.90 17.77 -10.85
C GLY A 47 10.93 18.63 -10.04
N LYS A 48 9.69 18.17 -9.82
CA LYS A 48 8.70 18.86 -9.00
C LYS A 48 8.89 18.42 -7.55
N PHE A 49 9.59 19.24 -6.79
CA PHE A 49 9.94 18.97 -5.41
C PHE A 49 8.80 19.36 -4.44
N GLY A 50 7.67 18.67 -4.57
CA GLY A 50 6.51 18.85 -3.70
C GLY A 50 6.60 18.09 -2.36
N PRO A 51 5.52 18.08 -1.56
CA PRO A 51 5.50 17.53 -0.21
C PRO A 51 5.98 16.07 -0.08
N LEU A 52 5.72 15.21 -1.08
CA LEU A 52 6.22 13.83 -1.08
C LEU A 52 7.74 13.76 -1.23
N SER A 53 8.30 14.54 -2.15
CA SER A 53 9.76 14.63 -2.34
C SER A 53 10.43 15.19 -1.08
N THR A 54 9.86 16.23 -0.49
CA THR A 54 10.32 16.83 0.77
C THR A 54 10.30 15.82 1.92
N GLN A 55 9.18 15.11 2.11
CA GLN A 55 9.07 14.12 3.17
C GLN A 55 10.03 12.95 2.96
N ALA A 56 10.20 12.49 1.70
CA ALA A 56 11.15 11.44 1.36
C ALA A 56 12.61 11.86 1.64
N LEU A 57 12.96 13.12 1.38
CA LEU A 57 14.28 13.67 1.70
C LEU A 57 14.51 13.76 3.22
N ILE A 58 13.51 14.24 3.98
CA ILE A 58 13.58 14.25 5.45
C ILE A 58 13.77 12.84 5.99
N ASP A 59 13.02 11.87 5.48
CA ASP A 59 13.13 10.46 5.88
C ASP A 59 14.53 9.92 5.56
N PHE A 60 15.08 10.23 4.38
CA PHE A 60 16.45 9.86 4.00
C PHE A 60 17.49 10.40 4.99
N GLN A 61 17.39 11.68 5.33
CA GLN A 61 18.33 12.34 6.22
C GLN A 61 18.28 11.79 7.65
N ARG A 62 17.09 11.48 8.15
CA ARG A 62 16.87 10.81 9.44
C ARG A 62 17.44 9.41 9.43
N LEU A 63 17.07 8.59 8.45
CA LEU A 63 17.51 7.19 8.35
C LEU A 63 19.02 7.08 8.22
N THR A 64 19.64 8.04 7.53
CA THR A 64 21.09 8.04 7.36
C THR A 64 21.83 8.78 8.46
N ASN A 65 21.16 9.46 9.40
CA ASN A 65 21.76 10.33 10.43
C ASN A 65 22.73 11.36 9.83
N CYS A 66 22.32 12.13 8.81
CA CYS A 66 23.18 13.16 8.20
C CYS A 66 23.23 14.48 8.97
N GLY A 67 22.25 14.76 9.85
CA GLY A 67 22.22 15.96 10.69
C GLY A 67 21.88 17.26 9.96
N GLU A 68 21.37 17.19 8.73
CA GLU A 68 21.05 18.36 7.89
C GLU A 68 19.55 18.44 7.55
N GLU A 69 18.66 18.17 8.52
CA GLU A 69 17.21 18.31 8.30
C GLU A 69 16.84 19.76 7.93
N GLY A 70 16.19 19.95 6.78
CA GLY A 70 15.70 21.24 6.28
C GLY A 70 16.46 21.78 5.06
N PHE A 71 17.63 21.25 4.75
CA PHE A 71 18.45 21.68 3.61
C PHE A 71 19.28 20.52 3.03
N ILE A 72 19.79 20.69 1.81
CA ILE A 72 20.79 19.80 1.22
C ILE A 72 22.16 20.48 1.36
N GLY A 73 22.95 20.00 2.32
CA GLY A 73 24.35 20.38 2.47
C GLY A 73 25.30 19.28 2.00
N LYS A 74 26.59 19.45 2.29
CA LYS A 74 27.65 18.51 1.89
C LYS A 74 27.38 17.08 2.39
N MET A 75 26.86 16.90 3.60
CA MET A 75 26.66 15.56 4.17
C MET A 75 25.48 14.85 3.51
N THR A 76 24.37 15.54 3.28
CA THR A 76 23.21 15.02 2.56
C THR A 76 23.59 14.69 1.12
N ALA A 77 24.28 15.60 0.43
CA ALA A 77 24.73 15.37 -0.95
C ALA A 77 25.65 14.16 -1.07
N LYS A 78 26.65 14.05 -0.19
CA LYS A 78 27.56 12.89 -0.12
C LYS A 78 26.77 11.59 0.05
N LYS A 79 25.87 11.54 1.04
CA LYS A 79 25.10 10.33 1.33
C LYS A 79 24.14 9.99 0.20
N LEU A 80 23.47 10.95 -0.43
CA LEU A 80 22.61 10.69 -1.59
C LEU A 80 23.40 10.06 -2.74
N ILE A 81 24.63 10.52 -2.99
CA ILE A 81 25.51 9.96 -4.02
C ILE A 81 25.97 8.54 -3.66
N GLU A 82 26.43 8.33 -2.43
CA GLU A 82 27.13 7.09 -2.03
C GLU A 82 26.20 5.98 -1.52
N CYS A 83 25.01 6.31 -1.00
CA CYS A 83 24.11 5.36 -0.37
C CYS A 83 23.55 4.37 -1.39
N LYS A 84 23.91 3.09 -1.24
CA LYS A 84 23.40 1.98 -2.07
C LYS A 84 22.14 1.34 -1.49
N GLY A 85 21.83 1.60 -0.23
CA GLY A 85 20.69 1.07 0.49
C GLY A 85 20.58 1.77 1.85
N LEU A 86 19.35 1.94 2.33
CA LEU A 86 19.09 2.58 3.61
C LEU A 86 19.38 1.62 4.76
N PRO A 87 19.82 2.13 5.92
CA PRO A 87 19.72 1.38 7.16
C PRO A 87 18.25 1.03 7.38
N GLN A 88 17.90 -0.24 7.19
CA GLN A 88 16.57 -0.71 7.56
C GLN A 88 16.64 -1.17 9.01
N PRO A 89 15.65 -0.82 9.85
CA PRO A 89 15.54 -1.42 11.16
C PRO A 89 15.48 -2.93 11.00
N ASP A 90 16.27 -3.65 11.80
CA ASP A 90 16.18 -5.11 11.84
C ASP A 90 14.74 -5.50 12.21
N ILE A 91 14.02 -6.09 11.25
CA ILE A 91 12.67 -6.55 11.49
C ILE A 91 12.75 -7.80 12.36
N LYS A 92 12.22 -7.70 13.58
CA LYS A 92 12.24 -8.76 14.59
C LYS A 92 11.01 -9.63 14.40
N LEU A 93 11.20 -10.71 13.64
CA LEU A 93 10.12 -11.63 13.26
C LEU A 93 10.02 -12.79 14.25
N GLY A 94 8.87 -12.90 14.92
CA GLY A 94 8.47 -14.02 15.76
C GLY A 94 7.68 -15.09 14.98
N ASN A 95 6.80 -15.80 15.68
CA ASN A 95 5.89 -16.81 15.12
C ASN A 95 4.41 -16.39 15.14
N ASP A 96 4.11 -15.19 15.64
CA ASP A 96 2.77 -14.61 15.60
C ASP A 96 2.32 -14.31 14.16
N LEU A 97 1.02 -14.07 13.97
CA LEU A 97 0.43 -13.82 12.66
C LEU A 97 1.08 -12.64 11.92
N ALA A 98 1.36 -11.52 12.62
CA ALA A 98 1.97 -10.35 11.99
C ALA A 98 3.35 -10.72 11.45
N SER A 99 4.15 -11.42 12.25
CA SER A 99 5.47 -11.91 11.83
C SER A 99 5.40 -12.89 10.67
N ARG A 100 4.44 -13.83 10.64
CA ARG A 100 4.24 -14.77 9.51
C ARG A 100 3.92 -14.03 8.21
N ILE A 101 3.01 -13.06 8.27
CA ILE A 101 2.66 -12.20 7.13
C ILE A 101 3.88 -11.44 6.62
N ILE A 102 4.66 -10.80 7.51
CA ILE A 102 5.85 -10.05 7.09
C ILE A 102 6.93 -10.98 6.54
N LYS A 103 7.14 -12.18 7.11
CA LYS A 103 8.04 -13.20 6.54
C LYS A 103 7.65 -13.54 5.09
N TYR A 104 6.36 -13.78 4.85
CA TYR A 104 5.84 -14.06 3.52
C TYR A 104 6.09 -12.88 2.56
N MET A 105 5.77 -11.66 2.96
CA MET A 105 5.99 -10.45 2.15
C MET A 105 7.47 -10.29 1.78
N LEU A 106 8.39 -10.47 2.74
CA LEU A 106 9.83 -10.42 2.48
C LEU A 106 10.29 -11.52 1.52
N ALA A 107 9.81 -12.75 1.69
CA ALA A 107 10.14 -13.88 0.82
C ALA A 107 9.67 -13.66 -0.63
N LYS A 108 8.51 -13.03 -0.82
CA LYS A 108 7.99 -12.63 -2.15
C LYS A 108 8.61 -11.33 -2.67
N LYS A 109 9.55 -10.71 -1.94
CA LYS A 109 10.17 -9.42 -2.26
C LYS A 109 9.16 -8.28 -2.42
N TYR A 110 8.05 -8.35 -1.67
CA TYR A 110 7.09 -7.26 -1.59
C TYR A 110 7.63 -6.12 -0.75
N LYS A 111 7.13 -4.91 -1.00
CA LYS A 111 7.49 -3.73 -0.23
C LYS A 111 6.89 -3.84 1.17
N VAL A 112 7.77 -3.79 2.18
CA VAL A 112 7.40 -3.74 3.60
C VAL A 112 7.72 -2.35 4.11
N PHE A 113 6.71 -1.66 4.63
CA PHE A 113 6.89 -0.33 5.19
C PHE A 113 7.21 -0.42 6.67
N VAL A 114 8.31 0.23 7.05
CA VAL A 114 8.81 0.33 8.43
C VAL A 114 8.93 1.81 8.80
N GLY A 115 8.42 2.18 9.97
CA GLY A 115 8.44 3.53 10.49
C GLY A 115 7.21 3.87 11.34
N ASN A 116 7.27 5.03 11.98
CA ASN A 116 6.10 5.57 12.67
C ASN A 116 5.08 6.06 11.63
N ASP A 117 3.81 5.73 11.89
CA ASP A 117 2.65 6.11 11.08
C ASP A 117 2.82 5.85 9.58
N VAL A 118 3.47 4.74 9.25
CA VAL A 118 3.42 4.12 7.93
C VAL A 118 2.86 2.72 8.09
N TYR A 119 1.89 2.38 7.24
CA TYR A 119 1.12 1.17 7.42
C TYR A 119 1.24 0.21 6.24
N ASN A 120 1.09 -1.07 6.53
CA ASN A 120 0.96 -2.15 5.55
C ASN A 120 -0.49 -2.66 5.59
N ILE A 121 -1.21 -2.51 4.48
CA ILE A 121 -2.56 -3.06 4.34
C ILE A 121 -2.44 -4.47 3.76
N VAL A 122 -3.03 -5.44 4.45
CA VAL A 122 -2.97 -6.86 4.06
C VAL A 122 -4.37 -7.45 4.09
N TYR A 123 -4.71 -8.19 3.04
CA TYR A 123 -5.84 -9.11 3.02
C TYR A 123 -5.32 -10.54 3.04
N LEU A 124 -5.87 -11.33 3.94
CA LEU A 124 -5.58 -12.75 4.07
C LEU A 124 -6.85 -13.52 3.73
N GLU A 125 -6.88 -14.12 2.54
CA GLU A 125 -8.03 -14.85 2.04
C GLU A 125 -8.15 -16.24 2.68
N GLY A 126 -9.36 -16.62 3.07
CA GLY A 126 -9.66 -17.92 3.64
C GLY A 126 -9.05 -18.14 5.01
N ALA A 127 -9.09 -17.15 5.91
CA ALA A 127 -8.49 -17.22 7.25
C ALA A 127 -9.41 -16.78 8.39
N ASN A 128 -9.28 -17.49 9.51
CA ASN A 128 -9.83 -17.08 10.80
C ASN A 128 -9.06 -15.87 11.37
N GLU A 129 -9.55 -15.31 12.48
CA GLU A 129 -8.96 -14.12 13.12
C GLU A 129 -7.50 -14.33 13.58
N ASP A 130 -7.14 -15.55 13.95
CA ASP A 130 -5.79 -15.99 14.31
C ASP A 130 -4.90 -16.32 13.10
N GLY A 131 -5.45 -16.20 11.87
CA GLY A 131 -4.74 -16.48 10.62
C GLY A 131 -4.66 -17.96 10.27
N ILE A 132 -5.36 -18.84 10.98
CA ILE A 132 -5.47 -20.25 10.59
C ILE A 132 -6.42 -20.35 9.36
N PRO A 133 -6.03 -21.10 8.31
CA PRO A 133 -6.89 -21.30 7.15
C PRO A 133 -8.26 -21.88 7.52
N ASN A 134 -9.31 -21.38 6.88
CA ASN A 134 -10.67 -21.90 6.99
C ASN A 134 -11.13 -22.54 5.67
N ALA A 135 -12.42 -22.89 5.57
CA ALA A 135 -12.96 -23.60 4.41
C ALA A 135 -12.99 -22.76 3.12
N ASP A 136 -12.75 -21.46 3.21
CA ASP A 136 -12.79 -20.53 2.08
C ASP A 136 -14.13 -20.62 1.30
N THR A 137 -15.24 -20.74 2.04
CA THR A 137 -16.57 -20.93 1.47
C THR A 137 -17.00 -19.72 0.62
N PRO A 138 -17.36 -19.92 -0.66
CA PRO A 138 -17.76 -18.81 -1.52
C PRO A 138 -18.95 -18.03 -0.99
N ASN A 139 -18.97 -16.71 -1.24
CA ASN A 139 -20.02 -15.77 -0.80
C ASN A 139 -20.07 -15.54 0.72
N HIS A 140 -18.96 -15.78 1.43
CA HIS A 140 -18.82 -15.46 2.85
C HIS A 140 -17.81 -14.33 3.07
N PHE A 141 -17.95 -13.64 4.20
CA PHE A 141 -16.90 -12.78 4.74
C PHE A 141 -15.99 -13.61 5.65
N ASN A 142 -15.16 -14.44 5.04
CA ASN A 142 -14.29 -15.45 5.65
C ASN A 142 -12.80 -15.09 5.53
N ASP A 143 -12.50 -13.86 5.13
CA ASP A 143 -11.15 -13.32 4.99
C ASP A 143 -10.85 -12.33 6.11
N ARG A 144 -9.58 -11.97 6.25
CA ARG A 144 -9.15 -10.91 7.17
C ARG A 144 -8.59 -9.71 6.40
N ARG A 145 -9.15 -8.53 6.65
CA ARG A 145 -8.53 -7.24 6.33
C ARG A 145 -7.73 -6.76 7.53
N MET A 146 -6.45 -6.53 7.35
CA MET A 146 -5.53 -6.16 8.41
C MET A 146 -4.73 -4.91 8.08
N VAL A 147 -4.35 -4.20 9.13
CA VAL A 147 -3.35 -3.13 9.08
C VAL A 147 -2.21 -3.49 10.02
N ILE A 148 -1.00 -3.54 9.48
CA ILE A 148 0.22 -3.88 10.23
C ILE A 148 1.15 -2.66 10.26
N GLN A 149 1.62 -2.32 11.45
CA GLN A 149 2.65 -1.31 11.67
C GLN A 149 3.94 -1.96 12.19
N ILE A 150 5.07 -1.57 11.62
CA ILE A 150 6.40 -1.93 12.11
C ILE A 150 7.09 -0.63 12.49
N ARG A 151 7.29 -0.36 13.78
CA ARG A 151 7.91 0.89 14.25
C ARG A 151 9.43 0.74 14.32
N ALA A 152 10.09 1.73 14.91
CA ALA A 152 11.53 1.71 15.12
C ALA A 152 12.02 0.55 16.01
N ASP A 153 11.13 -0.09 16.79
CA ASP A 153 11.46 -1.29 17.57
C ASP A 153 11.67 -2.55 16.69
N GLY A 154 11.28 -2.48 15.42
CA GLY A 154 11.39 -3.55 14.42
C GLY A 154 10.34 -4.64 14.55
N VAL A 155 9.40 -4.55 15.51
CA VAL A 155 8.43 -5.62 15.80
C VAL A 155 7.12 -5.35 15.04
N PRO A 156 6.69 -6.25 14.13
CA PRO A 156 5.40 -6.10 13.47
C PRO A 156 4.24 -6.24 14.45
N LYS A 157 3.27 -5.32 14.36
CA LYS A 157 2.04 -5.34 15.17
C LYS A 157 0.83 -5.17 14.27
N ILE A 158 -0.13 -6.09 14.36
CA ILE A 158 -1.46 -5.90 13.79
C ILE A 158 -2.19 -4.87 14.66
N ILE A 159 -2.47 -3.70 14.09
CA ILE A 159 -3.16 -2.59 14.76
C ILE A 159 -4.64 -2.48 14.36
N GLY A 160 -5.08 -3.34 13.44
CA GLY A 160 -6.46 -3.49 13.04
C GLY A 160 -6.63 -4.83 12.32
N ASN A 161 -7.69 -5.56 12.65
CA ASN A 161 -8.00 -6.86 12.10
C ASN A 161 -9.53 -6.98 12.01
N TRP A 162 -10.08 -6.98 10.80
CA TRP A 162 -11.51 -7.03 10.57
C TRP A 162 -11.86 -8.15 9.62
N GLN A 163 -13.02 -8.76 9.85
CA GLN A 163 -13.64 -9.68 8.91
C GLN A 163 -13.91 -8.99 7.56
N GLY A 164 -13.59 -9.68 6.47
CA GLY A 164 -13.72 -9.14 5.13
C GLY A 164 -13.82 -10.23 4.08
N THR A 165 -13.64 -9.82 2.82
CA THR A 165 -13.57 -10.70 1.66
C THR A 165 -12.75 -10.02 0.55
N THR A 166 -11.98 -10.79 -0.21
CA THR A 166 -11.38 -10.40 -1.49
C THR A 166 -12.10 -11.02 -2.70
N GLU A 167 -13.18 -11.75 -2.42
CA GLU A 167 -13.97 -12.48 -3.39
C GLU A 167 -15.22 -11.69 -3.83
N PRO A 168 -15.76 -12.01 -5.03
CA PRO A 168 -17.07 -11.52 -5.43
C PRO A 168 -18.18 -12.24 -4.64
N GLY A 169 -19.27 -11.51 -4.39
CA GLY A 169 -20.49 -12.13 -3.90
C GLY A 169 -21.16 -13.00 -4.98
N ARG A 170 -21.92 -14.00 -4.54
CA ARG A 170 -22.61 -14.98 -5.41
C ARG A 170 -23.41 -14.31 -6.51
N HIS A 171 -24.02 -13.15 -6.22
CA HIS A 171 -24.78 -12.38 -7.19
C HIS A 171 -23.97 -12.09 -8.45
N TYR A 172 -22.70 -11.65 -8.32
CA TYR A 172 -21.89 -11.23 -9.47
C TYR A 172 -21.19 -12.38 -10.18
N THR A 173 -20.93 -13.49 -9.49
CA THR A 173 -20.46 -14.72 -10.13
C THR A 173 -21.57 -15.32 -11.02
N VAL A 174 -22.80 -15.34 -10.52
CA VAL A 174 -23.95 -15.88 -11.26
C VAL A 174 -24.43 -14.90 -12.35
N ASN A 175 -24.60 -13.62 -12.00
CA ASN A 175 -25.06 -12.55 -12.89
C ASN A 175 -23.87 -11.70 -13.35
N LYS A 176 -23.23 -12.15 -14.43
CA LYS A 176 -22.00 -11.55 -14.95
C LYS A 176 -22.21 -10.06 -15.31
N MET A 177 -21.47 -9.17 -14.64
CA MET A 177 -21.32 -7.78 -15.07
C MET A 177 -20.36 -7.63 -16.25
N ASN A 178 -19.39 -8.56 -16.36
CA ASN A 178 -18.42 -8.60 -17.44
C ASN A 178 -18.53 -9.96 -18.16
N PRO A 179 -18.61 -9.99 -19.51
CA PRO A 179 -18.74 -11.25 -20.25
C PRO A 179 -17.61 -12.24 -19.97
N LYS A 180 -16.42 -11.75 -19.57
CA LYS A 180 -15.27 -12.58 -19.22
C LYS A 180 -15.43 -13.32 -17.89
N GLY A 181 -16.34 -12.92 -17.00
CA GLY A 181 -16.49 -13.51 -15.66
C GLY A 181 -16.37 -12.51 -14.51
N ALA A 182 -16.66 -12.97 -13.29
CA ALA A 182 -16.49 -12.16 -12.09
C ALA A 182 -15.00 -11.90 -11.83
N ALA A 183 -14.67 -10.72 -11.28
CA ALA A 183 -13.30 -10.39 -10.93
C ALA A 183 -12.92 -10.99 -9.57
N ARG A 184 -11.76 -11.63 -9.52
CA ARG A 184 -11.06 -12.05 -8.30
C ARG A 184 -9.65 -11.49 -8.38
N VAL A 185 -9.28 -10.55 -7.52
CA VAL A 185 -7.93 -9.95 -7.57
C VAL A 185 -6.90 -11.06 -7.39
N ALA A 186 -5.90 -11.10 -8.28
CA ALA A 186 -4.83 -12.08 -8.19
C ALA A 186 -3.98 -11.81 -6.95
N PHE A 187 -3.55 -12.85 -6.24
CA PHE A 187 -2.65 -12.70 -5.09
C PHE A 187 -1.38 -11.96 -5.49
N GLY A 188 -0.92 -11.06 -4.63
CA GLY A 188 0.09 -10.08 -5.00
C GLY A 188 0.05 -8.81 -4.16
N GLN A 189 0.99 -7.91 -4.42
CA GLN A 189 0.99 -6.56 -3.85
C GLN A 189 0.75 -5.53 -4.95
N TYR A 190 -0.17 -4.61 -4.72
CA TYR A 190 -0.54 -3.57 -5.68
C TYR A 190 -0.47 -2.18 -5.03
N CYS A 191 0.09 -1.22 -5.76
CA CYS A 191 0.02 0.21 -5.46
C CYS A 191 -1.09 0.82 -6.33
N ALA A 192 -2.33 0.82 -5.84
CA ALA A 192 -3.49 1.08 -6.71
C ALA A 192 -4.58 1.98 -6.13
N TRP A 193 -4.60 2.23 -4.82
CA TRP A 193 -5.76 2.87 -4.18
C TRP A 193 -5.46 4.20 -3.53
N GLN A 194 -6.38 5.16 -3.63
CA GLN A 194 -6.31 6.46 -2.96
C GLN A 194 -7.56 6.69 -2.11
N VAL A 195 -7.51 7.57 -1.11
CA VAL A 195 -8.72 7.95 -0.37
C VAL A 195 -9.71 8.63 -1.32
N GLY A 196 -10.96 8.18 -1.29
CA GLY A 196 -12.05 8.71 -2.10
C GLY A 196 -13.41 8.28 -1.59
N SER A 197 -14.43 8.34 -2.44
CA SER A 197 -15.81 7.98 -2.10
C SER A 197 -16.30 6.80 -2.94
N HIS A 198 -16.87 5.80 -2.29
CA HIS A 198 -17.51 4.64 -2.91
C HIS A 198 -19.04 4.74 -2.84
N GLY A 199 -19.72 4.30 -3.90
CA GLY A 199 -21.18 4.29 -4.00
C GLY A 199 -21.78 5.58 -4.56
N ARG A 200 -22.95 5.47 -5.21
CA ARG A 200 -23.70 6.62 -5.76
C ARG A 200 -24.83 7.07 -4.84
N SER A 201 -25.67 6.13 -4.43
CA SER A 201 -26.88 6.40 -3.63
C SER A 201 -26.60 6.60 -2.13
N ARG A 202 -25.57 5.95 -1.61
CA ARG A 202 -25.08 6.08 -0.22
C ARG A 202 -23.55 6.21 -0.24
N PRO A 203 -23.03 7.36 -0.70
CA PRO A 203 -21.59 7.58 -0.79
C PRO A 203 -20.97 7.46 0.60
N HIS A 204 -19.84 6.77 0.69
CA HIS A 204 -19.05 6.65 1.91
C HIS A 204 -17.56 6.65 1.58
N GLU A 205 -16.75 7.09 2.54
CA GLU A 205 -15.30 7.13 2.39
C GLU A 205 -14.75 5.70 2.18
N ALA A 206 -13.79 5.56 1.27
CA ALA A 206 -13.18 4.29 0.90
C ALA A 206 -11.77 4.51 0.33
N LEU A 207 -11.04 3.43 0.11
CA LEU A 207 -9.88 3.46 -0.78
C LEU A 207 -10.32 3.08 -2.20
N VAL A 208 -10.29 4.03 -3.14
CA VAL A 208 -10.77 3.84 -4.51
C VAL A 208 -9.64 3.55 -5.48
N GLN A 209 -9.89 2.70 -6.49
CA GLN A 209 -8.87 2.28 -7.46
C GLN A 209 -8.59 3.36 -8.52
N THR A 210 -7.95 4.45 -8.12
CA THR A 210 -7.58 5.56 -9.01
C THR A 210 -6.07 5.71 -9.17
N GLY A 211 -5.26 5.01 -8.36
CA GLY A 211 -3.81 5.15 -8.35
C GLY A 211 -3.04 4.16 -9.22
N GLY A 212 -3.65 3.05 -9.64
CA GLY A 212 -2.94 2.01 -10.39
C GLY A 212 -3.83 0.87 -10.89
N ALA A 213 -3.33 0.15 -11.89
CA ALA A 213 -3.97 -1.07 -12.38
C ALA A 213 -3.79 -2.22 -11.39
N VAL A 214 -4.76 -3.14 -11.38
CA VAL A 214 -4.66 -4.42 -10.66
C VAL A 214 -4.87 -5.56 -11.66
N THR A 215 -4.36 -6.73 -11.34
CA THR A 215 -4.59 -7.95 -12.11
C THR A 215 -5.68 -8.78 -11.44
N VAL A 216 -6.64 -9.27 -12.22
CA VAL A 216 -7.72 -10.13 -11.74
C VAL A 216 -7.74 -11.44 -12.53
N HIS A 217 -8.16 -12.51 -11.87
CA HIS A 217 -8.71 -13.70 -12.50
C HIS A 217 -10.17 -13.44 -12.87
N ARG A 218 -10.57 -13.86 -14.07
CA ARG A 218 -11.94 -13.73 -14.58
C ARG A 218 -12.64 -15.08 -14.51
N ASP A 219 -13.46 -15.25 -13.47
CA ASP A 219 -14.23 -16.47 -13.17
C ASP A 219 -15.34 -16.66 -14.23
N PHE A 220 -14.95 -17.27 -15.35
CA PHE A 220 -15.82 -17.44 -16.50
C PHE A 220 -16.75 -18.63 -16.32
N ASN A 221 -16.25 -19.71 -15.73
CA ASN A 221 -16.94 -20.98 -15.53
C ASN A 221 -17.80 -21.01 -14.25
N LYS A 222 -17.74 -19.97 -13.41
CA LYS A 222 -18.52 -19.79 -12.18
C LYS A 222 -18.21 -20.84 -11.12
N ASP A 223 -16.97 -21.33 -11.07
CA ASP A 223 -16.52 -22.33 -10.12
C ASP A 223 -15.99 -21.72 -8.81
N TYR A 224 -15.96 -20.39 -8.72
CA TYR A 224 -15.48 -19.63 -7.58
C TYR A 224 -13.97 -19.78 -7.32
N SER A 225 -13.21 -20.24 -8.30
CA SER A 225 -11.77 -20.44 -8.21
C SER A 225 -11.00 -19.38 -9.00
N ARG A 226 -9.70 -19.26 -8.71
CA ARG A 226 -8.74 -18.54 -9.57
C ARG A 226 -8.02 -19.50 -10.54
N VAL A 227 -8.08 -20.80 -10.28
CA VAL A 227 -7.29 -21.82 -10.99
C VAL A 227 -7.82 -22.00 -12.41
N GLY A 228 -6.96 -21.81 -13.41
CA GLY A 228 -7.32 -21.94 -14.82
C GLY A 228 -8.03 -20.72 -15.42
N ASP A 229 -8.36 -19.71 -14.61
CA ASP A 229 -8.96 -18.47 -15.08
C ASP A 229 -7.98 -17.61 -15.88
N LYS A 230 -8.53 -16.85 -16.84
CA LYS A 230 -7.76 -15.87 -17.59
C LYS A 230 -7.47 -14.64 -16.75
N LEU A 231 -6.23 -14.15 -16.86
CA LEU A 231 -5.81 -12.89 -16.25
C LEU A 231 -6.27 -11.69 -17.08
N ASP A 232 -6.60 -10.60 -16.39
CA ASP A 232 -6.97 -9.31 -16.97
C ASP A 232 -6.41 -8.19 -16.08
N THR A 233 -5.65 -7.26 -16.65
CA THR A 233 -4.98 -6.18 -15.90
C THR A 233 -5.52 -4.83 -16.33
N GLY A 234 -5.94 -4.00 -15.38
CA GLY A 234 -6.46 -2.68 -15.69
C GLY A 234 -7.14 -1.97 -14.52
N TYR A 235 -7.90 -0.93 -14.86
CA TYR A 235 -8.75 -0.18 -13.94
C TYR A 235 -10.18 -0.74 -14.01
N PHE A 236 -10.63 -1.33 -12.91
CA PHE A 236 -11.93 -2.02 -12.84
C PHE A 236 -12.89 -1.40 -11.82
N GLY A 237 -12.46 -0.35 -11.10
CA GLY A 237 -13.24 0.24 -10.01
C GLY A 237 -13.29 -0.66 -8.76
N ILE A 238 -12.27 -1.49 -8.57
CA ILE A 238 -12.13 -2.41 -7.43
C ILE A 238 -11.73 -1.61 -6.20
N ASN A 239 -12.71 -1.17 -5.43
CA ASN A 239 -12.49 -0.31 -4.27
C ASN A 239 -12.29 -1.14 -3.00
N GLN A 240 -11.73 -0.52 -1.96
CA GLN A 240 -11.73 -1.06 -0.61
C GLN A 240 -12.76 -0.35 0.27
N HIS A 241 -13.88 -1.00 0.53
CA HIS A 241 -15.04 -0.38 1.18
C HIS A 241 -15.71 -1.31 2.21
N HIS A 242 -16.87 -0.92 2.74
CA HIS A 242 -17.63 -1.75 3.68
C HIS A 242 -18.66 -2.66 3.00
N GLY A 243 -18.99 -3.78 3.65
CA GLY A 243 -19.97 -4.78 3.23
C GLY A 243 -21.39 -4.49 3.69
N TYR A 244 -21.71 -3.24 4.07
CA TYR A 244 -23.05 -2.79 4.47
C TYR A 244 -23.63 -3.50 5.70
N ASN A 245 -22.78 -4.05 6.58
CA ASN A 245 -23.20 -4.92 7.68
C ASN A 245 -23.96 -6.17 7.23
N ASN A 246 -23.74 -6.62 5.99
CA ASN A 246 -24.27 -7.90 5.54
C ASN A 246 -23.85 -9.03 6.51
N PRO A 247 -24.67 -10.09 6.64
CA PRO A 247 -24.33 -11.21 7.49
C PRO A 247 -23.07 -11.90 6.93
N GLU A 248 -22.31 -12.53 7.82
CA GLU A 248 -21.05 -13.21 7.49
C GLU A 248 -21.19 -14.19 6.33
N ASN A 249 -22.30 -14.92 6.25
CA ASN A 249 -22.53 -15.94 5.23
C ASN A 249 -23.16 -15.41 3.94
N ASN A 250 -23.19 -14.09 3.72
CA ASN A 250 -23.76 -13.55 2.49
C ASN A 250 -23.15 -12.20 2.09
N ILE A 251 -22.13 -12.21 1.24
CA ILE A 251 -21.60 -11.00 0.59
C ILE A 251 -22.69 -10.30 -0.23
N SER A 252 -23.58 -11.07 -0.88
CA SER A 252 -24.66 -10.57 -1.72
C SER A 252 -24.11 -9.67 -2.85
N THR A 253 -24.55 -8.42 -2.93
CA THR A 253 -24.12 -7.44 -3.94
C THR A 253 -23.00 -6.51 -3.45
N ALA A 254 -22.39 -6.79 -2.30
CA ALA A 254 -21.38 -5.91 -1.72
C ALA A 254 -20.05 -5.92 -2.49
N SER A 255 -19.70 -7.00 -3.21
CA SER A 255 -18.44 -7.09 -3.95
C SER A 255 -18.64 -7.72 -5.33
N ALA A 256 -18.34 -6.97 -6.40
CA ALA A 256 -18.17 -7.52 -7.75
C ALA A 256 -16.70 -7.90 -8.06
N GLY A 257 -15.89 -8.05 -7.01
CA GLY A 257 -14.43 -8.14 -7.06
C GLY A 257 -13.70 -7.04 -6.26
N CYS A 258 -14.44 -6.27 -5.45
CA CYS A 258 -13.89 -5.28 -4.51
C CYS A 258 -13.24 -5.98 -3.31
N LEU A 259 -12.39 -5.25 -2.58
CA LEU A 259 -11.86 -5.71 -1.30
C LEU A 259 -12.75 -5.16 -0.19
N VAL A 260 -13.47 -6.00 0.53
CA VAL A 260 -14.58 -5.51 1.38
C VAL A 260 -14.35 -5.91 2.81
N GLY A 261 -14.42 -4.96 3.74
CA GLY A 261 -14.55 -5.27 5.17
C GLY A 261 -16.03 -5.33 5.55
N ARG A 262 -16.46 -6.35 6.28
CA ARG A 262 -17.90 -6.65 6.45
C ARG A 262 -18.69 -5.51 7.08
N SER A 263 -18.24 -5.03 8.24
CA SER A 263 -18.98 -4.05 9.04
C SER A 263 -18.66 -2.60 8.65
N ILE A 264 -19.65 -1.73 8.79
CA ILE A 264 -19.49 -0.28 8.61
C ILE A 264 -18.55 0.27 9.68
N THR A 265 -18.73 -0.11 10.95
CA THR A 265 -17.87 0.33 12.06
C THR A 265 -16.42 -0.07 11.85
N GLY A 266 -16.15 -1.33 11.49
CA GLY A 266 -14.78 -1.80 11.23
C GLY A 266 -14.16 -1.12 10.01
N HIS A 267 -14.97 -0.68 9.04
CA HIS A 267 -14.48 0.12 7.93
C HIS A 267 -14.16 1.57 8.31
N GLN A 268 -14.99 2.20 9.15
CA GLN A 268 -14.69 3.53 9.68
C GLN A 268 -13.41 3.52 10.52
N GLU A 269 -13.17 2.49 11.32
CA GLU A 269 -11.92 2.28 12.04
C GLU A 269 -10.73 2.09 11.10
N PHE A 270 -10.89 1.25 10.07
CA PHE A 270 -9.87 1.07 9.03
C PHE A 270 -9.50 2.39 8.37
N MET A 271 -10.49 3.16 7.89
CA MET A 271 -10.27 4.47 7.26
C MET A 271 -9.61 5.46 8.23
N ARG A 272 -10.03 5.47 9.50
CA ARG A 272 -9.44 6.32 10.55
C ARG A 272 -7.96 6.00 10.75
N ILE A 273 -7.57 4.72 10.76
CA ILE A 273 -6.18 4.30 10.94
C ILE A 273 -5.34 4.66 9.70
N ILE A 274 -5.74 4.23 8.50
CA ILE A 274 -4.90 4.43 7.31
C ILE A 274 -4.74 5.91 6.94
N LYS A 275 -5.71 6.77 7.30
CA LYS A 275 -5.59 8.22 7.09
C LYS A 275 -4.59 8.87 8.05
N GLN A 276 -4.16 8.20 9.11
CA GLN A 276 -3.03 8.67 9.92
C GLN A 276 -1.68 8.44 9.22
N ASP A 277 -1.66 7.75 8.07
CA ASP A 277 -0.41 7.47 7.38
C ASP A 277 0.28 8.78 7.01
N ARG A 278 1.51 8.98 7.49
CA ARG A 278 2.24 10.23 7.31
C ARG A 278 2.44 10.58 5.83
N ARG A 279 2.50 9.58 4.94
CA ARG A 279 2.64 9.79 3.48
C ARG A 279 1.35 10.35 2.89
N TYR A 280 0.21 9.90 3.39
CA TYR A 280 -1.10 10.46 3.06
C TYR A 280 -1.30 11.86 3.67
N GLN A 281 -0.86 12.07 4.91
CA GLN A 281 -0.90 13.39 5.53
C GLN A 281 -0.07 14.42 4.74
N ALA A 282 1.13 14.02 4.29
CA ALA A 282 1.96 14.86 3.43
C ALA A 282 1.35 15.08 2.03
N ASN A 283 0.64 14.09 1.48
CA ASN A 283 -0.07 14.21 0.21
C ASN A 283 -1.36 13.39 0.20
N HIS A 284 -2.51 14.06 0.18
CA HIS A 284 -3.81 13.39 0.21
C HIS A 284 -4.14 12.62 -1.09
N LYS A 285 -3.26 12.69 -2.11
CA LYS A 285 -3.26 11.83 -3.30
C LYS A 285 -2.30 10.65 -3.18
N TYR A 286 -1.80 10.33 -1.99
CA TYR A 286 -0.97 9.16 -1.78
C TYR A 286 -1.67 7.88 -2.25
N VAL A 287 -0.95 7.06 -3.02
CA VAL A 287 -1.43 5.76 -3.50
C VAL A 287 -0.96 4.69 -2.53
N PHE A 288 -1.93 4.08 -1.84
CA PHE A 288 -1.73 3.02 -0.88
C PHE A 288 -1.40 1.70 -1.57
N TYR A 289 -0.51 0.95 -0.91
CA TYR A 289 -0.22 -0.43 -1.24
C TYR A 289 -1.16 -1.34 -0.48
N SER A 290 -1.62 -2.42 -1.10
CA SER A 290 -2.29 -3.52 -0.42
C SER A 290 -1.79 -4.85 -0.93
N THR A 291 -1.62 -5.79 0.00
CA THR A 291 -1.11 -7.13 -0.27
C THR A 291 -2.22 -8.14 -0.07
N LEU A 292 -2.46 -8.99 -1.06
CA LEU A 292 -3.43 -10.09 -0.99
C LEU A 292 -2.65 -11.40 -0.91
N ILE A 293 -2.96 -12.20 0.10
CA ILE A 293 -2.26 -13.44 0.44
C ILE A 293 -3.30 -14.55 0.58
N ASP A 294 -3.02 -15.71 -0.01
CA ASP A 294 -3.73 -16.96 0.31
C ASP A 294 -3.27 -17.45 1.68
N ALA A 295 -4.19 -17.66 2.63
CA ALA A 295 -3.85 -18.15 3.96
C ALA A 295 -3.09 -19.47 3.96
N LYS A 296 -3.25 -20.29 2.91
CA LYS A 296 -2.55 -21.57 2.76
C LYS A 296 -1.06 -21.40 2.46
N GLU A 297 -0.60 -20.21 2.07
CA GLU A 297 0.81 -19.92 1.83
C GLU A 297 1.55 -19.29 3.04
N LEU A 298 0.86 -19.01 4.16
CA LEU A 298 1.45 -18.45 5.41
C LEU A 298 1.93 -19.51 6.40
#